data_AF-A0AA88DTJ2-F1
#
_entry.id   AF-A0AA88DTJ2-F1
#
_cell.length_a   1.000
_cell.length_b   1.000
_cell.length_c   1.000
_cell.angle_alpha   90.00
_cell.angle_beta   90.00
_cell.angle_gamma   90.00
#
_symmetry.space_group_name_H-M   'P 1'
#
loop_
_entity.id
_entity.type
_entity.pdbx_description
1 polymer ?
#
loop_
_entity_poly.entity_id
_entity_poly.type
_entity_poly.pdbx_seq_one_letter_code
_entity_poly.pdbx_strand_id
1 'polypeptide(L)'
;MSFLDELQANLDSLPNILQKKYALLRDLDKSLQDIQRQNEQRCEQEIEDIKRQVRSGNIKPDNSLARFSDEALDEQKHSIRIADEKVALAVQAYDLVDTHIQQLDQYLKKFDEELRREREAAPATNSPAASVDGGARSGGRGGRKNARSNGSILAVSV
;
A
#
# COMPACT_ATOMS: atom_id res chain seq x y z
N MET A 1 -5.50 30.47 4.99
CA MET A 1 -4.45 29.45 4.82
C MET A 1 -4.19 29.31 3.34
N SER A 2 -2.95 29.42 2.90
CA SER A 2 -2.60 29.12 1.51
C SER A 2 -2.70 27.60 1.29
N PHE A 3 -2.85 27.17 0.03
CA PHE A 3 -2.81 25.75 -0.34
C PHE A 3 -1.53 25.05 0.16
N LEU A 4 -0.43 25.80 0.25
CA LEU A 4 0.88 25.33 0.70
C LEU A 4 0.89 25.05 2.21
N ASP A 5 0.23 25.90 3.01
CA ASP A 5 0.09 25.70 4.46
C ASP A 5 -0.73 24.45 4.78
N GLU A 6 -1.79 24.19 3.99
CA GLU A 6 -2.64 23.00 4.15
C GLU A 6 -1.90 21.72 3.73
N LEU A 7 -1.15 21.77 2.63
CA LEU A 7 -0.30 20.66 2.19
C LEU A 7 0.78 20.33 3.24
N GLN A 8 1.43 21.35 3.79
CA GLN A 8 2.47 21.16 4.79
C GLN A 8 1.91 20.59 6.09
N ALA A 9 0.79 21.11 6.59
CA ALA A 9 0.13 20.56 7.78
C ALA A 9 -0.29 19.09 7.58
N ASN A 10 -0.78 18.74 6.38
CA ASN A 10 -1.14 17.38 6.01
C ASN A 10 0.09 16.45 6.00
N LEU A 11 1.21 16.87 5.42
CA LEU A 11 2.45 16.09 5.38
C LEU A 11 3.11 15.93 6.74
N ASP A 12 3.08 16.95 7.60
CA ASP A 12 3.66 16.89 8.95
C ASP A 12 2.93 15.87 9.85
N SER A 13 1.62 15.69 9.63
CA SER A 13 0.82 14.73 10.38
C SER A 13 0.96 13.28 9.88
N LEU A 14 1.32 13.09 8.61
CA LEU A 14 1.32 11.79 7.94
C LEU A 14 2.23 10.74 8.63
N PRO A 15 3.49 11.04 8.99
CA PRO A 15 4.35 10.08 9.70
C PRO A 15 3.72 9.57 10.99
N ASN A 16 3.11 10.47 11.77
CA ASN A 16 2.47 10.13 13.03
C ASN A 16 1.22 9.25 12.82
N ILE A 17 0.41 9.54 11.79
CA ILE A 17 -0.78 8.74 11.45
C ILE A 17 -0.36 7.34 10.99
N LEU A 18 0.62 7.25 10.09
CA LEU A 18 1.15 5.97 9.61
C LEU A 18 1.76 5.16 10.75
N GLN A 19 2.55 5.78 11.62
CA GLN A 19 3.13 5.10 12.77
C GLN A 19 2.05 4.46 13.66
N LYS A 20 0.95 5.19 13.92
CA LYS A 20 -0.19 4.65 14.69
C LYS A 20 -0.86 3.49 13.95
N LYS A 21 -1.10 3.61 12.64
CA LYS A 21 -1.68 2.52 11.84
C LYS A 21 -0.79 1.28 11.82
N TYR A 22 0.52 1.43 11.63
CA TYR A 22 1.45 0.30 11.65
C TYR A 22 1.63 -0.32 13.03
N ALA A 23 1.55 0.47 14.11
CA ALA A 23 1.53 -0.06 15.47
C ALA A 23 0.30 -0.96 15.68
N LEU A 24 -0.89 -0.46 15.33
CA LEU A 24 -2.13 -1.24 15.42
C LEU A 24 -2.08 -2.49 14.52
N LEU A 25 -1.52 -2.39 13.31
CA LEU A 25 -1.36 -3.54 12.43
C LEU A 25 -0.49 -4.63 13.06
N ARG A 26 0.61 -4.26 13.73
CA ARG A 26 1.47 -5.20 14.48
C ARG A 26 0.76 -5.82 15.68
N ASP A 27 -0.07 -5.06 16.38
CA ASP A 27 -0.87 -5.56 17.50
C ASP A 27 -1.90 -6.59 17.01
N LEU A 28 -2.58 -6.30 15.89
CA LEU A 28 -3.50 -7.23 15.24
C LEU A 28 -2.76 -8.46 14.69
N ASP A 29 -1.57 -8.30 14.10
CA ASP A 29 -0.72 -9.41 13.65
C ASP A 29 -0.42 -10.37 14.80
N LYS A 30 -0.02 -9.82 15.94
CA LYS A 30 0.31 -10.60 17.15
C LYS A 30 -0.92 -11.30 17.71
N SER A 31 -2.03 -10.58 17.84
CA SER A 31 -3.30 -11.14 18.31
C SER A 31 -3.77 -12.28 17.41
N LEU A 32 -3.67 -12.12 16.08
CA LEU A 32 -4.04 -13.16 15.12
C LEU A 32 -3.17 -14.41 15.28
N GLN A 33 -1.84 -14.24 15.38
CA GLN A 33 -0.92 -15.36 15.57
C GLN A 33 -1.20 -16.12 16.87
N ASP A 34 -1.49 -15.40 17.96
CA ASP A 34 -1.79 -16.02 19.24
C ASP A 34 -3.09 -16.84 19.19
N ILE A 35 -4.16 -16.31 18.57
CA ILE A 35 -5.44 -17.03 18.44
C ILE A 35 -5.30 -18.22 17.49
N GLN A 36 -4.59 -18.07 16.36
CA GLN A 36 -4.35 -19.17 15.44
C GLN A 36 -3.61 -20.32 16.14
N ARG A 37 -2.55 -20.01 16.89
CA ARG A 37 -1.81 -21.02 17.65
C ARG A 37 -2.69 -21.70 18.71
N GLN A 38 -3.53 -20.94 19.43
CA GLN A 38 -4.46 -21.51 20.41
C GLN A 38 -5.47 -22.45 19.75
N ASN A 39 -6.01 -22.04 18.60
CA ASN A 39 -6.98 -22.83 17.85
C ASN A 39 -6.37 -24.12 17.28
N GLU A 40 -5.15 -24.03 16.75
CA GLU A 40 -4.39 -25.20 16.27
C GLU A 40 -4.16 -26.21 17.40
N GLN A 41 -3.72 -25.74 18.57
CA GLN A 41 -3.51 -26.60 19.75
C GLN A 41 -4.81 -27.27 20.19
N ARG A 42 -5.93 -26.54 20.19
CA ARG A 42 -7.25 -27.09 20.52
C ARG A 42 -7.68 -28.15 19.51
N CYS A 43 -7.57 -27.85 18.21
CA CYS A 43 -7.88 -28.80 17.15
C CYS A 43 -7.05 -30.09 17.27
N GLU A 44 -5.75 -29.96 17.58
CA GLU A 44 -4.86 -31.11 17.76
C GLU A 44 -5.29 -31.97 18.97
N GLN A 45 -5.68 -31.34 20.08
CA GLN A 45 -6.22 -32.05 21.24
C GLN A 45 -7.52 -32.79 20.91
N GLU A 46 -8.46 -32.13 20.23
CA GLU A 46 -9.73 -32.73 19.82
C GLU A 46 -9.51 -33.92 18.87
N ILE A 47 -8.58 -33.80 17.92
CA ILE A 47 -8.20 -34.90 17.03
C ILE A 47 -7.61 -36.07 17.82
N GLU A 48 -6.72 -35.83 18.78
CA GLU A 48 -6.14 -36.88 19.62
C GLU A 48 -7.19 -37.55 20.51
N ASP A 49 -8.16 -36.81 21.03
CA ASP A 49 -9.29 -37.35 21.80
C ASP A 49 -10.19 -38.23 20.94
N ILE A 50 -10.55 -37.78 19.73
CA ILE A 50 -11.32 -38.59 18.79
C ILE A 50 -10.56 -39.89 18.47
N LYS A 51 -9.25 -39.81 18.17
CA LYS A 51 -8.42 -40.99 17.93
C LYS A 51 -8.40 -41.94 19.13
N ARG A 52 -8.28 -41.42 20.36
CA ARG A 52 -8.33 -42.22 21.60
C ARG A 52 -9.67 -42.95 21.72
N GLN A 53 -10.78 -42.25 21.52
CA GLN A 53 -12.12 -42.79 21.64
C GLN A 53 -12.47 -43.83 20.55
N VAL A 54 -11.94 -43.64 19.33
CA VAL A 54 -12.05 -44.66 18.26
C VAL A 54 -11.25 -45.91 18.62
N ARG A 55 -10.01 -45.76 19.12
CA ARG A 55 -9.17 -46.89 19.56
C ARG A 55 -9.81 -47.67 20.72
N SER A 56 -10.51 -46.99 21.63
CA SER A 56 -11.19 -47.65 22.75
C SER A 56 -12.52 -48.30 22.36
N GLY A 57 -12.96 -48.18 21.10
CA GLY A 57 -14.24 -48.70 20.62
C GLY A 57 -15.46 -47.89 21.09
N ASN A 58 -15.26 -46.72 21.71
CA ASN A 58 -16.35 -45.87 22.18
C ASN A 58 -17.09 -45.20 21.01
N ILE A 59 -16.43 -45.07 19.86
CA ILE A 59 -16.96 -44.37 18.69
C ILE A 59 -16.61 -45.18 17.43
N LYS A 60 -17.58 -45.34 16.52
CA LYS A 60 -17.31 -45.94 15.21
C LYS A 60 -16.39 -45.02 14.38
N PRO A 61 -15.49 -45.57 13.54
CA PRO A 61 -14.60 -44.78 12.68
C PRO A 61 -15.34 -43.87 11.69
N ASP A 62 -16.56 -44.25 11.32
CA ASP A 62 -17.38 -43.58 10.29
C ASP A 62 -18.31 -42.50 10.87
N ASN A 63 -17.97 -41.96 12.04
CA ASN A 63 -18.91 -41.13 12.78
C ASN A 63 -18.92 -39.67 12.29
N SER A 64 -20.07 -39.25 11.77
CA SER A 64 -20.45 -37.85 11.53
C SER A 64 -20.38 -36.94 12.77
N LEU A 65 -20.09 -37.49 13.95
CA LEU A 65 -19.82 -36.77 15.21
C LEU A 65 -18.37 -36.29 15.36
N ALA A 66 -17.43 -36.64 14.46
CA ALA A 66 -16.08 -36.07 14.44
C ALA A 66 -16.10 -34.63 13.88
N ARG A 67 -16.80 -33.73 14.57
CA ARG A 67 -16.82 -32.30 14.30
C ARG A 67 -16.05 -31.60 15.40
N PHE A 68 -15.32 -30.56 15.02
CA PHE A 68 -14.68 -29.68 16.00
C PHE A 68 -15.72 -29.05 16.91
N SER A 69 -15.30 -28.73 18.13
CA SER A 69 -16.15 -28.02 19.09
C SER A 69 -16.63 -26.66 18.54
N ASP A 70 -17.78 -26.21 19.01
CA ASP A 70 -18.28 -24.87 18.70
C ASP A 70 -17.27 -23.79 19.12
N GLU A 71 -16.50 -24.04 20.19
CA GLU A 71 -15.45 -23.15 20.67
C GLU A 71 -14.28 -23.03 19.68
N ALA A 72 -13.82 -24.17 19.11
CA ALA A 72 -12.81 -24.16 18.06
C ALA A 72 -13.32 -23.42 16.80
N LEU A 73 -14.59 -23.61 16.44
CA LEU A 73 -15.20 -22.89 15.31
C LEU A 73 -15.33 -21.39 15.58
N ASP A 74 -15.64 -20.99 16.82
CA ASP A 74 -15.80 -19.59 17.20
C ASP A 74 -14.46 -18.84 17.29
N GLU A 75 -13.41 -19.50 17.78
CA GLU A 75 -12.02 -19.00 17.70
C GLU A 75 -11.55 -18.84 16.25
N GLN A 76 -11.88 -19.79 15.36
CA GLN A 76 -11.58 -19.68 13.93
C GLN A 76 -12.30 -18.49 13.29
N LYS A 77 -13.59 -18.30 13.60
CA LYS A 77 -14.34 -17.10 13.15
C LYS A 77 -13.73 -15.82 13.70
N HIS A 78 -13.23 -15.85 14.94
CA HIS A 78 -12.56 -14.70 15.53
C HIS A 78 -11.26 -14.34 14.79
N SER A 79 -10.46 -15.35 14.45
CA SER A 79 -9.26 -15.18 13.63
C SER A 79 -9.57 -14.53 12.27
N ILE A 80 -10.65 -14.96 11.62
CA ILE A 80 -11.09 -14.38 10.34
C ILE A 80 -11.43 -12.89 10.51
N ARG A 81 -12.20 -12.53 11.56
CA ARG A 81 -12.53 -11.12 11.83
C ARG A 81 -11.30 -10.24 12.02
N ILE A 82 -10.27 -10.73 12.72
CA ILE A 82 -9.02 -10.00 12.90
C ILE A 82 -8.26 -9.89 11.58
N ALA A 83 -8.23 -10.94 10.77
CA ALA A 83 -7.62 -10.91 9.45
C ALA A 83 -8.29 -9.87 8.53
N ASP A 84 -9.62 -9.80 8.54
CA ASP A 84 -10.39 -8.79 7.79
C ASP A 84 -10.05 -7.37 8.27
N GLU A 85 -9.96 -7.15 9.59
CA GLU A 85 -9.58 -5.87 10.17
C GLU A 85 -8.16 -5.45 9.76
N LYS A 86 -7.21 -6.39 9.73
CA LYS A 86 -5.85 -6.14 9.25
C LYS A 86 -5.82 -5.69 7.80
N VAL A 87 -6.58 -6.38 6.94
CA VAL A 87 -6.69 -6.02 5.51
C VAL A 87 -7.29 -4.62 5.39
N ALA A 88 -8.37 -4.33 6.10
CA ALA A 88 -9.00 -3.02 6.08
C ALA A 88 -8.04 -1.91 6.56
N LEU A 89 -7.25 -2.17 7.61
CA LEU A 89 -6.28 -1.21 8.13
C LEU A 89 -5.12 -0.96 7.14
N ALA A 90 -4.64 -2.01 6.47
CA ALA A 90 -3.61 -1.92 5.43
C ALA A 90 -4.11 -1.11 4.22
N VAL A 91 -5.35 -1.35 3.77
CA VAL A 91 -5.99 -0.57 2.71
C VAL A 91 -6.08 0.91 3.11
N GLN A 92 -6.54 1.22 4.33
CA GLN A 92 -6.59 2.61 4.79
C GLN A 92 -5.21 3.29 4.86
N ALA A 93 -4.15 2.55 5.21
CA ALA A 93 -2.80 3.10 5.21
C ALA A 93 -2.30 3.37 3.78
N TYR A 94 -2.64 2.49 2.84
CA TYR A 94 -2.32 2.65 1.43
C TYR A 94 -3.06 3.86 0.83
N ASP A 95 -4.38 3.94 1.01
CA ASP A 95 -5.22 5.03 0.49
C ASP A 95 -4.78 6.40 1.03
N LEU A 96 -4.37 6.43 2.30
CA LEU A 96 -3.81 7.64 2.91
C LEU A 96 -2.56 8.10 2.16
N VAL A 97 -1.59 7.21 1.95
CA VAL A 97 -0.35 7.53 1.25
C VAL A 97 -0.63 7.93 -0.19
N ASP A 98 -1.50 7.20 -0.89
CA ASP A 98 -1.88 7.51 -2.28
C ASP A 98 -2.51 8.90 -2.39
N THR A 99 -3.39 9.26 -1.45
CA THR A 99 -3.99 10.61 -1.39
C THR A 99 -2.92 11.69 -1.26
N HIS A 100 -1.92 11.50 -0.40
CA HIS A 100 -0.82 12.47 -0.24
C HIS A 100 0.07 12.54 -1.49
N ILE A 101 0.32 11.43 -2.18
CA ILE A 101 1.05 11.41 -3.45
C ILE A 101 0.28 12.22 -4.50
N GLN A 102 -1.03 11.99 -4.64
CA GLN A 102 -1.87 12.73 -5.58
C GLN A 102 -1.91 14.24 -5.28
N GLN A 103 -1.93 14.63 -3.99
CA GLN A 103 -1.87 16.03 -3.58
C GLN A 103 -0.53 16.67 -3.97
N LEU A 104 0.59 15.97 -3.77
CA LEU A 104 1.92 16.43 -4.18
C LEU A 104 2.02 16.58 -5.71
N ASP A 105 1.50 15.62 -6.48
CA ASP A 105 1.49 15.69 -7.94
C ASP A 105 0.68 16.89 -8.45
N GLN A 106 -0.46 17.19 -7.82
CA GLN A 106 -1.26 18.37 -8.13
C GLN A 106 -0.55 19.67 -7.77
N TYR A 107 0.16 19.70 -6.64
CA TYR A 107 0.97 20.84 -6.25
C TYR A 107 2.07 21.12 -7.27
N LEU A 108 2.83 20.11 -7.69
CA LEU A 108 3.88 20.25 -8.68
C LEU A 108 3.35 20.80 -10.02
N LYS A 109 2.20 20.30 -10.49
CA LYS A 109 1.56 20.81 -11.71
C LYS A 109 1.18 22.28 -11.60
N LYS A 110 0.54 22.68 -10.49
CA LYS A 110 0.16 24.09 -10.27
C LYS A 110 1.38 24.99 -10.18
N PHE A 111 2.42 24.53 -9.50
CA PHE A 111 3.68 25.26 -9.37
C PHE A 111 4.37 25.47 -10.72
N ASP A 112 4.41 24.44 -11.58
CA ASP A 112 4.92 24.56 -12.95
C ASP A 112 4.09 25.54 -13.81
N GLU A 113 2.76 25.52 -13.67
CA GLU A 113 1.86 26.45 -14.36
C GLU A 113 2.05 27.90 -13.90
N GLU A 114 2.24 28.12 -12.59
CA GLU A 114 2.54 29.44 -12.01
C GLU A 114 3.89 29.97 -12.50
N LEU A 115 4.95 29.16 -12.50
CA LEU A 115 6.26 29.50 -13.08
C LEU A 115 6.16 29.86 -14.57
N ARG A 116 5.37 29.10 -15.33
CA ARG A 116 5.13 29.38 -16.76
C ARG A 116 4.43 30.72 -16.94
N ARG A 117 3.40 31.00 -16.12
CA ARG A 117 2.66 32.25 -16.14
C ARG A 117 3.54 33.43 -15.73
N GLU A 118 4.40 33.28 -14.72
CA GLU A 118 5.33 34.32 -14.29
C GLU A 118 6.33 34.67 -15.41
N ARG A 119 6.86 33.65 -16.10
CA ARG A 119 7.73 33.83 -17.27
C ARG A 119 7.03 34.54 -18.44
N GLU A 120 5.74 34.27 -18.64
CA GLU A 120 4.91 34.94 -19.66
C GLU A 120 4.49 36.36 -19.26
N ALA A 121 4.35 36.63 -17.96
CA ALA A 121 3.98 37.93 -17.40
C ALA A 121 5.18 38.88 -17.21
N ALA A 122 6.41 38.35 -17.19
CA ALA A 122 7.62 39.15 -17.22
C ALA A 122 7.62 40.02 -18.50
N PRO A 123 7.81 41.35 -18.40
CA PRO A 123 7.77 42.21 -19.56
C PRO A 123 8.83 41.75 -20.57
N ALA A 124 8.41 41.55 -21.81
CA ALA A 124 9.32 41.32 -22.92
C ALA A 124 10.24 42.55 -23.03
N THR A 125 11.43 42.49 -22.46
CA THR A 125 12.58 43.25 -22.95
C THR A 125 12.96 42.67 -24.30
N ASN A 126 12.08 42.92 -25.29
CA ASN A 126 12.37 42.83 -26.70
C ASN A 126 13.42 43.91 -27.01
N SER A 127 14.69 43.56 -26.87
CA SER A 127 15.71 44.18 -27.72
C SER A 127 15.65 43.47 -29.07
N PRO A 128 15.34 44.15 -30.19
CA PRO A 128 15.59 43.58 -31.50
C PRO A 128 17.11 43.60 -31.69
N ALA A 129 17.77 42.46 -31.51
CA ALA A 129 19.15 42.33 -31.93
C ALA A 129 19.17 42.41 -33.46
N ALA A 130 19.53 43.59 -33.95
CA ALA A 130 19.81 43.84 -35.35
C ALA A 130 20.85 42.84 -35.87
N SER A 131 20.57 42.33 -37.06
CA SER A 131 21.41 41.54 -37.94
C SER A 131 22.89 41.90 -37.91
N VAL A 132 23.77 40.91 -37.79
CA VAL A 132 25.06 40.92 -38.49
C VAL A 132 25.26 39.55 -39.15
N ASP A 133 25.21 39.59 -40.47
CA ASP A 133 25.57 38.54 -41.41
C ASP A 133 27.08 38.24 -41.33
N GLY A 134 27.47 36.99 -41.61
CA GLY A 134 28.86 36.53 -41.54
C GLY A 134 28.98 35.01 -41.55
N GLY A 135 28.73 34.38 -42.70
CA GLY A 135 28.84 32.94 -42.87
C GLY A 135 30.28 32.40 -42.84
N ALA A 136 30.45 31.20 -42.27
CA ALA A 136 31.45 30.22 -42.68
C ALA A 136 31.07 28.80 -42.18
N ARG A 137 31.44 27.80 -42.97
CA ARG A 137 30.93 26.42 -43.03
C ARG A 137 31.59 25.44 -42.04
N SER A 138 30.99 24.25 -41.99
CA SER A 138 31.46 22.92 -41.48
C SER A 138 31.10 22.63 -40.02
N GLY A 139 30.59 21.46 -39.63
CA GLY A 139 30.28 20.20 -40.30
C GLY A 139 29.98 19.13 -39.24
N GLY A 140 29.26 18.05 -39.60
CA GLY A 140 29.14 16.82 -38.79
C GLY A 140 27.89 16.76 -37.89
N ARG A 141 26.78 16.11 -38.24
CA ARG A 141 26.55 14.66 -38.45
C ARG A 141 26.68 13.86 -37.15
N GLY A 142 25.55 13.45 -36.57
CA GLY A 142 25.54 12.46 -35.49
C GLY A 142 24.21 12.34 -34.73
N GLY A 143 23.19 11.73 -35.35
CA GLY A 143 22.02 11.27 -34.62
C GLY A 143 22.29 9.96 -33.89
N ARG A 144 21.74 9.76 -32.68
CA ARG A 144 21.40 8.43 -32.15
C ARG A 144 20.40 8.46 -30.99
N LYS A 145 19.14 8.25 -31.35
CA LYS A 145 18.08 7.45 -30.69
C LYS A 145 18.51 6.40 -29.63
N ASN A 146 17.81 6.39 -28.49
CA ASN A 146 17.40 5.24 -27.65
C ASN A 146 16.32 5.80 -26.68
N ALA A 147 15.03 5.44 -26.63
CA ALA A 147 14.25 4.21 -26.78
C ALA A 147 14.36 3.20 -25.60
N ARG A 148 13.28 3.15 -24.80
CA ARG A 148 12.76 2.08 -23.90
C ARG A 148 13.57 1.83 -22.61
N SER A 149 12.95 1.59 -21.46
CA SER A 149 11.93 0.57 -21.22
C SER A 149 10.97 0.85 -20.05
N ASN A 150 9.69 0.55 -20.28
CA ASN A 150 8.67 0.31 -19.26
C ASN A 150 9.10 -0.83 -18.32
N GLY A 151 9.03 -0.59 -17.02
CA GLY A 151 9.04 -1.62 -15.98
C GLY A 151 7.62 -1.81 -15.44
N SER A 152 6.84 -2.67 -16.09
CA SER A 152 5.58 -3.20 -15.57
C SER A 152 5.90 -4.20 -14.46
N ILE A 153 5.56 -3.85 -13.21
CA ILE A 153 5.57 -4.80 -12.09
C ILE A 153 4.21 -5.49 -12.06
N LEU A 154 4.29 -6.82 -12.14
CA LEU A 154 3.21 -7.78 -12.23
C LEU A 154 2.30 -7.73 -11.00
N ALA A 155 1.00 -7.90 -11.29
CA ALA A 155 -0.02 -8.31 -10.34
C ALA A 155 0.41 -9.60 -9.64
N VAL A 156 0.36 -9.61 -8.30
CA VAL A 156 0.29 -10.83 -7.52
C VAL A 156 -1.17 -11.02 -7.16
N SER A 157 -1.81 -11.97 -7.84
CA SER A 157 -3.10 -12.53 -7.43
C SER A 157 -2.85 -13.46 -6.24
N VAL A 158 -3.54 -13.18 -5.14
CA VAL A 158 -4.00 -14.18 -4.17
C VAL A 158 -5.46 -13.85 -3.88
#